data_AF-A0A672UBR5-F1
#
_entry.id   AF-A0A672UBR5-F1
#
_cell.length_a   1.000
_cell.length_b   1.000
_cell.length_c   1.000
_cell.angle_alpha   90.00
_cell.angle_beta   90.00
_cell.angle_gamma   90.00
#
_symmetry.space_group_name_H-M   'P 1'
#
loop_
_entity.id
_entity.type
_entity.pdbx_description
1 polymer ?
#
loop_
_entity_poly.entity_id
_entity_poly.type
_entity_poly.pdbx_seq_one_letter_code
_entity_poly.pdbx_strand_id
1 'polypeptide(L)'
;LKLNGDIEIQVTDEKIKFLKLKVDEKKREIESLLKMLPVKKALDSQLVMLQIQHSQCKDRIKEMEEIFADPTNESRKRDLGGKDPSPPELLKKIEQLEIELVQKEEKLLETDLLYEHLSRLLSRAHAAAADGKQDTLLIAKRKMIKVRTQKMMALVAELSMQQALAIKLQQEVRDKEQLLMIVSSRIDQGLPPPEEIENECLKILRNEKMQKEARAAEEEQAAAPGYMRTTAEPRPTAYIPNDEHSLPLPRPYGALAPFKPTEPGANMRHFRKPVVKPIEV
;
A
#
# COMPACT_ATOMS: atom_id res chain seq x y z
N LEU A 1 -79.92 -93.14 29.41
CA LEU A 1 -78.88 -94.00 30.04
C LEU A 1 -77.64 -94.19 29.16
N LYS A 2 -77.74 -94.40 27.84
CA LYS A 2 -76.55 -94.49 26.96
C LYS A 2 -75.77 -93.18 26.82
N LEU A 3 -76.45 -92.05 26.60
CA LEU A 3 -75.80 -90.74 26.39
C LEU A 3 -74.90 -90.25 27.54
N ASN A 4 -75.28 -90.48 28.81
CA ASN A 4 -74.48 -90.00 29.95
C ASN A 4 -73.18 -90.80 30.13
N GLY A 5 -73.21 -92.10 29.84
CA GLY A 5 -72.00 -92.94 29.87
C GLY A 5 -71.03 -92.55 28.76
N ASP A 6 -71.55 -92.21 27.57
CA ASP A 6 -70.72 -91.77 26.44
C ASP A 6 -69.99 -90.44 26.74
N ILE A 7 -70.64 -89.52 27.48
CA ILE A 7 -70.03 -88.24 27.90
C ILE A 7 -68.92 -88.47 28.94
N GLU A 8 -69.13 -89.33 29.94
CA GLU A 8 -68.09 -89.65 30.93
C GLU A 8 -66.88 -90.34 30.29
N ILE A 9 -67.13 -91.24 29.33
CA ILE A 9 -66.06 -91.87 28.54
C ILE A 9 -65.25 -90.80 27.80
N GLN A 10 -65.91 -89.84 27.14
CA GLN A 10 -65.22 -88.72 26.46
C GLN A 10 -64.37 -87.88 27.43
N VAL A 11 -64.87 -87.53 28.61
CA VAL A 11 -64.12 -86.77 29.61
C VAL A 11 -62.88 -87.55 30.09
N THR A 12 -63.02 -88.87 30.30
CA THR A 12 -61.87 -89.70 30.67
C THR A 12 -60.86 -89.85 29.54
N ASP A 13 -61.31 -89.97 28.29
CA ASP A 13 -60.45 -90.01 27.10
C ASP A 13 -59.69 -88.69 26.89
N GLU A 14 -60.34 -87.55 27.11
CA GLU A 14 -59.69 -86.25 27.10
C GLU A 14 -58.63 -86.13 28.20
N LYS A 15 -58.92 -86.62 29.41
CA LYS A 15 -57.97 -86.66 30.51
C LYS A 15 -56.78 -87.57 30.21
N ILE A 16 -57.01 -88.73 29.57
CA ILE A 16 -55.96 -89.62 29.09
C ILE A 16 -55.10 -88.91 28.03
N LYS A 17 -55.71 -88.22 27.07
CA LYS A 17 -54.97 -87.44 26.04
C LYS A 17 -54.13 -86.34 26.68
N PHE A 18 -54.68 -85.60 27.65
CA PHE A 18 -53.95 -84.56 28.38
C PHE A 18 -52.77 -85.12 29.18
N LEU A 19 -52.97 -86.23 29.90
CA LEU A 19 -51.89 -86.90 30.64
C LEU A 19 -50.80 -87.43 29.70
N LYS A 20 -51.17 -87.99 28.54
CA LYS A 20 -50.20 -88.38 27.50
C LYS A 20 -49.38 -87.18 27.02
N LEU A 21 -50.04 -86.05 26.75
CA LEU A 21 -49.36 -84.82 26.35
C LEU A 21 -48.38 -84.32 27.42
N LYS A 22 -48.75 -84.38 28.72
CA LYS A 22 -47.86 -84.09 29.84
C LYS A 22 -46.68 -85.05 29.93
N VAL A 23 -46.90 -86.35 29.72
CA VAL A 23 -45.82 -87.34 29.71
C VAL A 23 -44.86 -87.04 28.55
N ASP A 24 -45.37 -86.72 27.37
CA ASP A 24 -44.54 -86.40 26.20
C ASP A 24 -43.80 -85.06 26.36
N GLU A 25 -44.40 -84.08 27.03
CA GLU A 25 -43.71 -82.85 27.44
C GLU A 25 -42.56 -83.15 28.42
N LYS A 26 -42.79 -83.95 29.46
CA LYS A 26 -41.74 -84.34 30.42
C LYS A 26 -40.64 -85.20 29.78
N LYS A 27 -40.97 -86.07 28.83
CA LYS A 27 -39.97 -86.79 28.04
C LYS A 27 -39.10 -85.85 27.23
N ARG A 28 -39.70 -84.86 26.55
CA ARG A 28 -38.96 -83.82 25.81
C ARG A 28 -38.05 -83.00 26.75
N GLU A 29 -38.51 -82.68 27.95
CA GLU A 29 -37.71 -82.00 28.97
C GLU A 29 -36.52 -82.85 29.41
N ILE A 30 -36.71 -84.15 29.68
CA ILE A 30 -35.64 -85.08 30.02
C ILE A 30 -34.62 -85.19 28.88
N GLU A 31 -35.07 -85.35 27.63
CA GLU A 31 -34.20 -85.41 26.47
C GLU A 31 -33.38 -84.12 26.30
N SER A 32 -33.99 -82.96 26.54
CA SER A 32 -33.30 -81.67 26.53
C SER A 32 -32.23 -81.61 27.61
N LEU A 33 -32.54 -81.99 28.85
CA LEU A 33 -31.59 -82.01 29.96
C LEU A 33 -30.44 -82.99 29.70
N LEU A 34 -30.71 -84.16 29.13
CA LEU A 34 -29.67 -85.13 28.77
C LEU A 34 -28.71 -84.59 27.70
N LYS A 35 -29.21 -83.80 26.74
CA LYS A 35 -28.37 -83.11 25.75
C LYS A 35 -27.49 -82.03 26.37
N MET A 36 -27.95 -81.37 27.43
CA MET A 36 -27.20 -80.33 28.15
C MET A 36 -26.18 -80.89 29.16
N LEU A 37 -26.37 -82.13 29.63
CA LEU A 37 -25.50 -82.80 30.58
C LEU A 37 -24.01 -82.87 30.17
N PRO A 38 -23.62 -83.22 28.92
CA PRO A 38 -22.21 -83.24 28.52
C PRO A 38 -21.57 -81.85 28.54
N VAL A 39 -22.32 -80.80 28.17
CA VAL A 39 -21.84 -79.41 28.22
C VAL A 39 -21.55 -79.01 29.67
N LYS A 40 -22.46 -79.33 30.60
CA LYS A 40 -22.23 -79.10 32.03
C LYS A 40 -20.97 -79.82 32.52
N LYS A 41 -20.80 -81.11 32.20
CA LYS A 41 -19.62 -81.88 32.60
C LYS A 41 -18.33 -81.30 32.04
N ALA A 42 -18.34 -80.79 30.80
CA ALA A 42 -17.19 -80.12 30.21
C ALA A 42 -16.86 -78.80 30.94
N LEU A 43 -17.87 -77.99 31.27
CA LEU A 43 -17.70 -76.76 32.05
C LEU A 43 -17.18 -77.03 33.46
N ASP A 44 -17.73 -78.04 34.16
CA ASP A 44 -17.26 -78.46 35.49
C ASP A 44 -15.78 -78.88 35.43
N SER A 45 -15.37 -79.56 34.36
CA SER A 45 -13.98 -79.98 34.15
C SER A 45 -13.05 -78.78 33.90
N GLN A 46 -13.50 -77.80 33.11
CA GLN A 46 -12.76 -76.54 32.89
C GLN A 46 -12.65 -75.71 34.17
N LEU A 47 -13.71 -75.68 34.99
CA LEU A 47 -13.70 -74.98 36.28
C LEU A 47 -12.63 -75.57 37.21
N VAL A 48 -12.56 -76.90 37.31
CA VAL A 48 -11.54 -77.58 38.12
C VAL A 48 -10.14 -77.28 37.58
N MET A 49 -9.94 -77.31 36.26
CA MET A 49 -8.65 -76.96 35.65
C MET A 49 -8.23 -75.52 35.98
N LEU A 50 -9.13 -74.55 35.84
CA LEU A 50 -8.86 -73.14 36.14
C LEU A 50 -8.56 -72.93 37.63
N GLN A 51 -9.25 -73.64 38.52
CA GLN A 51 -8.97 -73.60 39.96
C GLN A 51 -7.55 -74.09 40.28
N ILE A 52 -7.11 -75.18 39.64
CA ILE A 52 -5.74 -75.71 39.79
C ILE A 52 -4.71 -74.71 39.25
N GLN A 53 -4.94 -74.13 38.07
CA GLN A 53 -4.03 -73.13 37.51
C GLN A 53 -3.93 -71.88 38.41
N HIS A 54 -5.07 -71.41 38.93
CA HIS A 54 -5.10 -70.29 39.85
C HIS A 54 -4.33 -70.58 41.15
N SER A 55 -4.43 -71.79 41.72
CA SER A 55 -3.63 -72.14 42.89
C SER A 55 -2.13 -72.18 42.57
N GLN A 56 -1.75 -72.74 41.42
CA GLN A 56 -0.34 -72.76 40.98
C GLN A 56 0.23 -71.34 40.79
N CYS A 57 -0.53 -70.44 40.17
CA CYS A 57 -0.13 -69.04 40.03
C CYS A 57 0.03 -68.36 41.40
N LYS A 58 -0.90 -68.61 42.32
CA LYS A 58 -0.86 -68.05 43.68
C LYS A 58 0.37 -68.53 44.45
N ASP A 59 0.72 -69.80 44.33
CA ASP A 59 1.90 -70.37 44.99
C ASP A 59 3.19 -69.79 44.39
N ARG A 60 3.26 -69.62 43.06
CA ARG A 60 4.40 -68.98 42.40
C ARG A 60 4.57 -67.50 42.77
N ILE A 61 3.46 -66.76 42.93
CA ILE A 61 3.52 -65.38 43.41
C ILE A 61 4.11 -65.31 44.81
N LYS A 62 3.67 -66.18 45.73
CA LYS A 62 4.21 -66.25 47.08
C LYS A 62 5.71 -66.57 47.10
N GLU A 63 6.13 -67.54 46.28
CA GLU A 63 7.55 -67.88 46.15
C GLU A 63 8.37 -66.66 45.68
N MET A 64 7.87 -65.92 44.69
CA MET A 64 8.52 -64.68 44.24
C MET A 64 8.52 -63.60 45.32
N GLU A 65 7.42 -63.42 46.06
CA GLU A 65 7.34 -62.49 47.18
C GLU A 65 8.36 -62.82 48.28
N GLU A 66 8.53 -64.09 48.62
CA GLU A 66 9.56 -64.54 49.56
C GLU A 66 10.98 -64.23 49.06
N ILE A 67 11.26 -64.51 47.78
CA ILE A 67 12.54 -64.19 47.13
C ILE A 67 12.84 -62.68 47.18
N PHE A 68 11.84 -61.83 46.96
CA PHE A 68 12.02 -60.36 46.95
C PHE A 68 11.96 -59.71 48.34
N ALA A 69 11.30 -60.35 49.31
CA ALA A 69 11.22 -59.88 50.69
C ALA A 69 12.55 -60.05 51.43
N ASP A 70 13.37 -61.04 51.06
CA ASP A 70 14.68 -61.24 51.67
C ASP A 70 15.69 -60.17 51.21
N PRO A 71 16.13 -59.26 52.10
CA PRO A 71 17.08 -58.21 51.75
C PRO A 71 18.50 -58.73 51.49
N THR A 72 18.79 -60.00 51.83
CA THR A 72 20.09 -60.65 51.61
C THR A 72 20.21 -61.35 50.25
N ASN A 73 19.11 -61.45 49.51
CA ASN A 73 19.09 -62.12 48.22
C ASN A 73 19.80 -61.30 47.14
N GLU A 74 20.89 -61.84 46.57
CA GLU A 74 21.67 -61.18 45.51
C GLU A 74 20.86 -60.96 44.23
N SER A 75 19.89 -61.84 43.93
CA SER A 75 19.03 -61.70 42.74
C SER A 75 18.07 -60.50 42.81
N ARG A 76 17.90 -59.87 43.98
CA ARG A 76 17.13 -58.64 44.18
C ARG A 76 17.85 -57.41 43.64
N LYS A 77 19.20 -57.40 43.68
CA LYS A 77 20.00 -56.25 43.28
C LYS A 77 20.36 -56.38 41.80
N ARG A 78 20.16 -55.29 41.05
CA ARG A 78 20.67 -55.14 39.69
C ARG A 78 21.90 -54.25 39.76
N ASP A 79 23.07 -54.81 39.47
CA ASP A 79 24.29 -54.01 39.33
C ASP A 79 24.19 -53.17 38.04
N LEU A 80 23.97 -51.87 38.19
CA LEU A 80 23.84 -50.93 37.07
C LEU A 80 25.20 -50.53 36.48
N GLY A 81 26.31 -51.02 37.05
CA GLY A 81 27.66 -50.65 36.67
C GLY A 81 27.95 -49.16 36.93
N GLY A 82 29.20 -48.76 36.68
CA GLY A 82 29.70 -47.41 36.98
C GLY A 82 30.60 -47.37 38.22
N LYS A 83 31.38 -46.30 38.34
CA LYS A 83 32.15 -45.99 39.54
C LYS A 83 31.48 -44.83 40.22
N ASP A 84 31.07 -45.01 41.47
CA ASP A 84 30.59 -43.90 42.27
C ASP A 84 31.77 -42.94 42.50
N PRO A 85 31.58 -41.64 42.24
CA PRO A 85 32.63 -40.67 42.48
C PRO A 85 32.97 -40.66 43.96
N SER A 86 34.26 -40.71 44.25
CA SER A 86 34.75 -40.65 45.61
C SER A 86 34.41 -39.29 46.25
N PRO A 87 34.26 -39.19 47.58
CA PRO A 87 34.04 -37.91 48.26
C PRO A 87 34.99 -36.77 47.82
N PRO A 88 36.31 -36.97 47.61
CA PRO A 88 37.18 -35.90 47.13
C PRO A 88 36.93 -35.50 45.66
N GLU A 89 36.46 -36.41 44.80
CA GLU A 89 36.09 -36.07 43.42
C GLU A 89 34.81 -35.23 43.37
N LEU A 90 33.84 -35.55 44.24
CA LEU A 90 32.64 -34.72 44.41
C LEU A 90 32.97 -33.33 44.90
N LEU A 91 33.85 -33.20 45.91
CA LEU A 91 34.29 -31.90 46.42
C LEU A 91 34.97 -31.06 45.33
N LYS A 92 35.89 -31.64 44.56
CA LYS A 92 36.51 -30.96 43.41
C LYS A 92 35.48 -30.51 42.38
N LYS A 93 34.45 -31.33 42.14
CA LYS A 93 33.39 -30.97 41.19
C LYS A 93 32.51 -29.84 41.71
N ILE A 94 32.22 -29.82 43.01
CA ILE A 94 31.51 -28.74 43.68
C ILE A 94 32.31 -27.45 43.55
N GLU A 95 33.59 -27.45 43.91
CA GLU A 95 34.48 -26.29 43.78
C GLU A 95 34.52 -25.76 42.33
N GLN A 96 34.61 -26.65 41.35
CA GLN A 96 34.56 -26.26 39.93
C GLN A 96 33.24 -25.56 39.58
N LEU A 97 32.11 -26.13 40.02
CA LEU A 97 30.78 -25.59 39.73
C LEU A 97 30.55 -24.25 40.46
N GLU A 98 31.08 -24.08 41.66
CA GLU A 98 31.03 -22.81 42.39
C GLU A 98 31.78 -21.70 41.65
N ILE A 99 32.98 -21.99 41.12
CA ILE A 99 33.74 -21.03 40.31
C ILE A 99 32.96 -20.68 39.03
N GLU A 100 32.42 -21.67 38.33
CA GLU A 100 31.62 -21.46 37.12
C GLU A 100 30.33 -20.66 37.40
N LEU A 101 29.73 -20.85 38.58
CA LEU A 101 28.54 -20.11 39.00
C LEU A 101 28.89 -18.63 39.22
N VAL A 102 29.94 -18.34 39.98
CA VAL A 102 30.39 -16.96 40.23
C VAL A 102 30.71 -16.23 38.93
N GLN A 103 31.38 -16.89 37.98
CA GLN A 103 31.66 -16.29 36.67
C GLN A 103 30.40 -15.98 35.85
N LYS A 104 29.34 -16.78 36.00
CA LYS A 104 28.05 -16.52 35.33
C LYS A 104 27.28 -15.40 36.01
N GLU A 105 27.33 -15.32 37.34
CA GLU A 105 26.72 -14.24 38.11
C GLU A 105 27.37 -12.89 37.79
N GLU A 106 28.71 -12.84 37.69
CA GLU A 106 29.43 -11.63 37.28
C GLU A 106 28.99 -11.16 35.88
N LYS A 107 28.97 -12.07 34.90
CA LYS A 107 28.51 -11.76 33.54
C LYS A 107 27.06 -11.30 33.51
N LEU A 108 26.19 -11.90 34.32
CA LEU A 108 24.79 -11.50 34.42
C LEU A 108 24.68 -10.05 34.89
N LEU A 109 25.40 -9.70 35.97
CA LEU A 109 25.43 -8.34 36.50
C LEU A 109 25.97 -7.33 35.47
N GLU A 110 27.03 -7.67 34.72
CA GLU A 110 27.53 -6.84 33.62
C GLU A 110 26.45 -6.61 32.55
N THR A 111 25.75 -7.67 32.14
CA THR A 111 24.70 -7.56 31.12
C THR A 111 23.51 -6.74 31.60
N ASP A 112 23.12 -6.84 32.88
CA ASP A 112 22.04 -6.06 33.46
C ASP A 112 22.40 -4.56 33.51
N LEU A 113 23.65 -4.22 33.90
CA LEU A 113 24.13 -2.83 33.88
C LEU A 113 24.11 -2.23 32.47
N LEU A 114 24.52 -3.02 31.45
CA LEU A 114 24.46 -2.60 30.06
C LEU A 114 23.01 -2.40 29.59
N TYR A 115 22.11 -3.32 29.97
CA TYR A 115 20.69 -3.22 29.63
C TYR A 115 20.05 -1.95 30.21
N GLU A 116 20.30 -1.65 31.48
CA GLU A 116 19.83 -0.42 32.12
C GLU A 116 20.37 0.84 31.44
N HIS A 117 21.66 0.82 31.06
CA HIS A 117 22.27 1.91 30.33
C HIS A 117 21.63 2.13 28.96
N LEU A 118 21.43 1.06 28.19
CA LEU A 118 20.80 1.10 26.87
C LEU A 118 19.34 1.55 26.97
N SER A 119 18.59 1.06 27.96
CA SER A 119 17.20 1.44 28.19
C SER A 119 17.06 2.94 28.51
N ARG A 120 17.99 3.49 29.31
CA ARG A 120 18.04 4.92 29.60
C ARG A 120 18.40 5.75 28.36
N LEU A 121 19.38 5.31 27.56
CA LEU A 121 19.73 5.98 26.31
C LEU A 121 18.57 5.97 25.32
N LEU A 122 17.89 4.83 25.17
CA LEU A 122 16.74 4.67 24.29
C LEU A 122 15.59 5.58 24.73
N SER A 123 15.29 5.63 26.03
CA SER A 123 14.26 6.52 26.59
C SER A 123 14.58 8.00 26.31
N ARG A 124 15.86 8.40 26.49
CA ARG A 124 16.30 9.77 26.18
C ARG A 124 16.20 10.09 24.68
N ALA A 125 16.58 9.16 23.82
CA ALA A 125 16.47 9.31 22.38
C ALA A 125 15.01 9.45 21.93
N HIS A 126 14.11 8.65 22.51
CA HIS A 126 12.67 8.77 22.26
C HIS A 126 12.10 10.11 22.72
N ALA A 127 12.47 10.59 23.91
CA ALA A 127 12.06 11.90 24.41
C ALA A 127 12.53 13.02 23.47
N ALA A 128 13.82 13.04 23.11
CA ALA A 128 14.37 14.02 22.18
C ALA A 128 13.69 13.98 20.80
N ALA A 129 13.38 12.79 20.29
CA ALA A 129 12.65 12.63 19.03
C ALA A 129 11.19 13.11 19.13
N ALA A 130 10.53 12.93 20.28
CA ALA A 130 9.18 13.43 20.51
C ALA A 130 9.15 14.96 20.58
N ASP A 131 10.09 15.56 21.29
CA ASP A 131 10.24 17.02 21.38
C ASP A 131 10.54 17.64 20.01
N GLY A 132 11.46 17.04 19.25
CA GLY A 132 11.80 17.51 17.90
C GLY A 132 10.62 17.47 16.90
N LYS A 133 9.66 16.55 17.08
CA LYS A 133 8.43 16.52 16.27
C LYS A 133 7.55 17.73 16.55
N GLN A 134 7.42 18.15 17.81
CA GLN A 134 6.63 19.32 18.16
C GLN A 134 7.23 20.61 17.57
N ASP A 135 8.55 20.79 17.69
CA ASP A 135 9.24 21.95 17.14
C ASP A 135 9.12 22.01 15.61
N THR A 136 9.31 20.87 14.94
CA THR A 136 9.18 20.78 13.48
C THR A 136 7.75 21.14 13.04
N LEU A 137 6.74 20.67 13.77
CA LEU A 137 5.33 21.00 13.51
C LEU A 137 5.05 22.49 13.72
N LEU A 138 5.59 23.11 14.77
CA LEU A 138 5.45 24.55 15.01
C LEU A 138 6.10 25.38 13.88
N ILE A 139 7.31 25.00 13.45
CA ILE A 139 7.99 25.66 12.32
C ILE A 139 7.18 25.51 11.03
N ALA A 140 6.64 24.31 10.75
CA ALA A 140 5.80 24.07 9.59
C ALA A 140 4.53 24.93 9.61
N LYS A 141 3.82 24.99 10.74
CA LYS A 141 2.65 25.87 10.93
C LYS A 141 3.00 27.34 10.69
N ARG A 142 4.12 27.82 11.24
CA ARG A 142 4.58 29.21 11.05
C ARG A 142 4.87 29.52 9.57
N LYS A 143 5.49 28.59 8.84
CA LYS A 143 5.71 28.73 7.38
C LYS A 143 4.39 28.79 6.61
N MET A 144 3.43 27.93 6.92
CA MET A 144 2.10 27.93 6.28
C MET A 144 1.35 29.24 6.50
N ILE A 145 1.38 29.78 7.73
CA ILE A 145 0.80 31.09 8.04
C ILE A 145 1.47 32.18 7.18
N LYS A 146 2.81 32.23 7.14
CA LYS A 146 3.54 33.22 6.32
C LYS A 146 3.15 33.15 4.84
N VAL A 147 3.08 31.94 4.26
CA VAL A 147 2.68 31.75 2.86
C VAL A 147 1.24 32.23 2.63
N ARG A 148 0.32 31.91 3.55
CA ARG A 148 -1.08 32.35 3.44
C ARG A 148 -1.21 33.86 3.57
N THR A 149 -0.47 34.49 4.48
CA THR A 149 -0.42 35.95 4.63
C THR A 149 0.14 36.60 3.36
N GLN A 150 1.18 36.04 2.76
CA GLN A 150 1.74 36.57 1.51
C GLN A 150 0.75 36.48 0.35
N LYS A 151 0.02 35.37 0.21
CA LYS A 151 -1.06 35.24 -0.77
C LYS A 151 -2.19 36.24 -0.52
N MET A 152 -2.58 36.43 0.74
CA MET A 152 -3.59 37.42 1.12
C MET A 152 -3.14 38.84 0.77
N MET A 153 -1.88 39.20 1.05
CA MET A 153 -1.33 40.52 0.67
C MET A 153 -1.33 40.72 -0.84
N ALA A 154 -0.98 39.70 -1.63
CA ALA A 154 -1.03 39.77 -3.09
C ALA A 154 -2.47 40.01 -3.58
N LEU A 155 -3.44 39.26 -3.07
CA LEU A 155 -4.86 39.44 -3.41
C LEU A 155 -5.39 40.83 -3.01
N VAL A 156 -4.99 41.34 -1.84
CA VAL A 156 -5.37 42.69 -1.39
C VAL A 156 -4.76 43.75 -2.31
N ALA A 157 -3.51 43.57 -2.75
CA ALA A 157 -2.87 44.47 -3.71
C ALA A 157 -3.58 44.44 -5.08
N GLU A 158 -3.90 43.25 -5.60
CA GLU A 158 -4.67 43.10 -6.83
C GLU A 158 -6.04 43.79 -6.74
N LEU A 159 -6.77 43.55 -5.64
CA LEU A 159 -8.05 44.20 -5.39
C LEU A 159 -7.90 45.73 -5.35
N SER A 160 -6.87 46.24 -4.66
CA SER A 160 -6.61 47.69 -4.58
C SER A 160 -6.32 48.30 -5.95
N MET A 161 -5.62 47.58 -6.83
CA MET A 161 -5.34 48.02 -8.19
C MET A 161 -6.63 48.05 -9.02
N GLN A 162 -7.46 47.01 -8.91
CA GLN A 162 -8.75 46.95 -9.59
C GLN A 162 -9.72 48.03 -9.09
N GLN A 163 -9.75 48.30 -7.79
CA GLN A 163 -10.53 49.39 -7.20
C GLN A 163 -10.06 50.75 -7.74
N ALA A 164 -8.74 51.00 -7.78
CA ALA A 164 -8.20 52.23 -8.34
C ALA A 164 -8.54 52.38 -9.84
N LEU A 165 -8.49 51.29 -10.61
CA LEU A 165 -8.89 51.30 -12.02
C LEU A 165 -10.38 51.60 -12.18
N ALA A 166 -11.24 50.97 -11.37
CA ALA A 166 -12.68 51.23 -11.39
C ALA A 166 -13.00 52.69 -11.09
N ILE A 167 -12.33 53.30 -10.10
CA ILE A 167 -12.49 54.72 -9.77
C ILE A 167 -12.06 55.61 -10.94
N LYS A 168 -10.94 55.31 -11.60
CA LYS A 168 -10.48 56.07 -12.78
C LYS A 168 -11.49 55.99 -13.94
N LEU A 169 -11.98 54.79 -14.25
CA LEU A 169 -12.97 54.61 -15.30
C LEU A 169 -14.30 55.31 -14.97
N GLN A 170 -14.74 55.27 -13.71
CA GLN A 170 -15.91 56.03 -13.26
C GLN A 170 -15.70 57.54 -13.43
N GLN A 171 -14.49 58.04 -13.15
CA GLN A 171 -14.18 59.45 -13.39
C GLN A 171 -14.20 59.80 -14.87
N GLU A 172 -13.59 58.99 -15.75
CA GLU A 172 -13.63 59.22 -17.19
C GLU A 172 -15.05 59.21 -17.77
N VAL A 173 -15.91 58.32 -17.28
CA VAL A 173 -17.33 58.29 -17.68
C VAL A 173 -18.00 59.60 -17.28
N ARG A 174 -17.84 60.05 -16.03
CA ARG A 174 -18.39 61.33 -15.57
C ARG A 174 -17.87 62.52 -16.37
N ASP A 175 -16.58 62.56 -16.67
CA ASP A 175 -15.97 63.66 -17.43
C ASP A 175 -16.51 63.70 -18.87
N LYS A 176 -16.66 62.54 -19.51
CA LYS A 176 -17.25 62.43 -20.86
C LYS A 176 -18.74 62.76 -20.88
N GLU A 177 -19.50 62.33 -19.88
CA GLU A 177 -20.92 62.69 -19.72
C GLU A 177 -21.10 64.21 -19.57
N GLN A 178 -20.24 64.85 -18.78
CA GLN A 178 -20.24 66.31 -18.64
C GLN A 178 -19.90 67.01 -19.96
N LEU A 179 -18.90 66.51 -20.69
CA LEU A 179 -18.54 67.05 -22.00
C LEU A 179 -19.70 66.93 -22.99
N LEU A 180 -20.34 65.76 -23.06
CA LEU A 180 -21.51 65.53 -23.91
C LEU A 180 -22.66 66.45 -23.54
N MET A 181 -22.95 66.60 -22.25
CA MET A 181 -23.98 67.53 -21.78
C MET A 181 -23.70 68.97 -22.23
N ILE A 182 -22.45 69.44 -22.12
CA ILE A 182 -22.05 70.77 -22.60
C ILE A 182 -22.25 70.89 -24.11
N VAL A 183 -21.76 69.93 -24.88
CA VAL A 183 -21.88 69.94 -26.34
C VAL A 183 -23.34 69.89 -26.79
N SER A 184 -24.14 68.99 -26.24
CA SER A 184 -25.58 68.90 -26.50
C SER A 184 -26.28 70.22 -26.20
N SER A 185 -26.02 70.84 -25.04
CA SER A 185 -26.63 72.12 -24.69
C SER A 185 -26.27 73.26 -25.66
N ARG A 186 -25.04 73.27 -26.20
CA ARG A 186 -24.61 74.25 -27.20
C ARG A 186 -25.28 74.00 -28.55
N ILE A 187 -25.36 72.75 -28.97
CA ILE A 187 -26.05 72.35 -30.20
C ILE A 187 -27.53 72.73 -30.13
N ASP A 188 -28.20 72.46 -29.01
CA ASP A 188 -29.60 72.85 -28.78
C ASP A 188 -29.80 74.37 -28.84
N GLN A 189 -28.77 75.14 -28.47
CA GLN A 189 -28.74 76.60 -28.57
C GLN A 189 -28.28 77.12 -29.95
N GLY A 190 -27.96 76.23 -30.90
CA GLY A 190 -27.46 76.59 -32.24
C GLY A 190 -26.03 77.13 -32.26
N LEU A 191 -25.26 76.96 -31.18
CA LEU A 191 -23.87 77.39 -31.07
C LEU A 191 -22.90 76.30 -31.55
N PRO A 192 -21.75 76.67 -32.14
CA PRO A 192 -20.77 75.70 -32.59
C PRO A 192 -20.16 74.89 -31.42
N PRO A 193 -19.75 73.63 -31.66
CA PRO A 193 -19.00 72.84 -30.69
C PRO A 193 -17.72 73.57 -30.21
N PRO A 194 -17.19 73.25 -29.02
CA PRO A 194 -15.91 73.77 -28.56
C PRO A 194 -14.77 73.55 -29.57
N GLU A 195 -13.88 74.54 -29.72
CA GLU A 195 -12.79 74.53 -30.72
C GLU A 195 -11.89 73.30 -30.62
N GLU A 196 -11.65 72.78 -29.42
CA GLU A 196 -10.85 71.58 -29.18
C GLU A 196 -11.48 70.34 -29.87
N ILE A 197 -12.80 70.19 -29.77
CA ILE A 197 -13.54 69.07 -30.38
C ILE A 197 -13.59 69.22 -31.90
N GLU A 198 -13.80 70.44 -32.39
CA GLU A 198 -13.79 70.72 -33.83
C GLU A 198 -12.44 70.34 -34.47
N ASN A 199 -11.34 70.71 -33.82
CA ASN A 199 -9.99 70.37 -34.27
C ASN A 199 -9.73 68.86 -34.28
N GLU A 200 -10.25 68.13 -33.29
CA GLU A 200 -10.18 66.66 -33.27
C GLU A 200 -10.99 66.03 -34.41
N CYS A 201 -12.22 66.51 -34.67
CA CYS A 201 -13.02 66.06 -35.79
C CYS A 201 -12.31 66.28 -37.14
N LEU A 202 -11.70 67.45 -37.34
CA LEU A 202 -10.93 67.76 -38.55
C LEU A 202 -9.70 66.85 -38.70
N LYS A 203 -9.02 66.52 -37.59
CA LYS A 203 -7.92 65.53 -37.60
C LYS A 203 -8.40 64.15 -38.01
N ILE A 204 -9.53 63.68 -37.48
CA ILE A 204 -10.11 62.37 -37.83
C ILE A 204 -10.44 62.33 -39.32
N LEU A 205 -11.13 63.34 -39.84
CA LEU A 205 -11.46 63.43 -41.27
C LEU A 205 -10.22 63.43 -42.16
N ARG A 206 -9.16 64.16 -41.76
CA ARG A 206 -7.88 64.16 -42.47
C ARG A 206 -7.23 62.78 -42.47
N ASN A 207 -7.21 62.10 -41.33
CA ASN A 207 -6.60 60.78 -41.20
C ASN A 207 -7.38 59.73 -42.00
N GLU A 208 -8.70 59.77 -41.98
CA GLU A 208 -9.55 58.89 -42.79
C GLU A 208 -9.30 59.09 -44.29
N LYS A 209 -9.15 60.35 -44.72
CA LYS A 209 -8.83 60.68 -46.11
C LYS A 209 -7.46 60.11 -46.50
N MET A 210 -6.43 60.34 -45.68
CA MET A 210 -5.09 59.78 -45.91
C MET A 210 -5.09 58.25 -45.95
N GLN A 211 -5.85 57.59 -45.07
CA GLN A 211 -5.97 56.12 -45.07
C GLN A 211 -6.67 55.60 -46.32
N LYS A 212 -7.72 56.27 -46.78
CA LYS A 212 -8.41 55.91 -48.04
C LYS A 212 -7.51 56.09 -49.25
N GLU A 213 -6.76 57.19 -49.30
CA GLU A 213 -5.79 57.46 -50.38
C GLU A 213 -4.63 56.44 -50.37
N ALA A 214 -4.11 56.09 -49.18
CA ALA A 214 -3.07 55.07 -49.05
C ALA A 214 -3.55 53.69 -49.51
N ARG A 215 -4.78 53.30 -49.16
CA ARG A 215 -5.39 52.04 -49.62
C ARG A 215 -5.60 52.02 -51.13
N ALA A 216 -6.08 53.13 -51.71
CA ALA A 216 -6.26 53.26 -53.15
C ALA A 216 -4.93 53.18 -53.91
N ALA A 217 -3.88 53.84 -53.39
CA ALA A 217 -2.54 53.79 -53.99
C ALA A 217 -1.91 52.38 -53.90
N GLU A 218 -2.17 51.64 -52.82
CA GLU A 218 -1.71 50.26 -52.67
C GLU A 218 -2.46 49.31 -53.64
N GLU A 219 -3.77 49.50 -53.83
CA GLU A 219 -4.56 48.75 -54.82
C GLU A 219 -4.13 49.05 -56.26
N GLU A 220 -3.81 50.31 -56.57
CA GLU A 220 -3.32 50.72 -57.90
C GLU A 220 -1.92 50.14 -58.20
N GLN A 221 -1.01 50.13 -57.23
CA GLN A 221 0.29 49.47 -57.36
C GLN A 221 0.17 47.94 -57.52
N ALA A 222 -0.81 47.33 -56.85
CA ALA A 222 -1.05 45.89 -56.96
C ALA A 222 -1.63 45.46 -58.32
N ALA A 223 -2.24 46.37 -59.09
CA ALA A 223 -2.82 46.09 -60.39
C ALA A 223 -1.82 46.16 -61.57
N ALA A 224 -0.56 46.55 -61.32
CA ALA A 224 0.47 46.66 -62.36
C ALA A 224 0.99 45.27 -62.83
N PRO A 225 1.15 45.02 -64.15
CA PRO A 225 1.63 43.73 -64.63
C PRO A 225 3.08 43.46 -64.20
N GLY A 226 3.30 42.35 -63.48
CA GLY A 226 4.61 41.95 -62.94
C GLY A 226 4.84 42.32 -61.47
N TYR A 227 3.86 42.91 -60.78
CA TYR A 227 3.96 43.25 -59.36
C TYR A 227 3.99 41.98 -58.48
N MET A 228 5.09 41.80 -57.73
CA MET A 228 5.21 40.79 -56.67
C MET A 228 5.25 41.48 -55.32
N ARG A 229 4.23 41.24 -54.48
CA ARG A 229 4.07 41.88 -53.17
C ARG A 229 5.06 41.31 -52.14
N THR A 230 6.32 41.72 -52.20
CA THR A 230 7.36 41.34 -51.23
C THR A 230 8.24 42.54 -50.90
N THR A 231 8.60 42.70 -49.61
CA THR A 231 9.52 43.74 -49.12
C THR A 231 10.98 43.24 -49.10
N ALA A 232 11.25 42.07 -49.68
CA ALA A 232 12.57 41.45 -49.66
C ALA A 232 13.39 41.87 -50.88
N GLU A 233 14.65 42.26 -50.68
CA GLU A 233 15.55 42.57 -51.78
C GLU A 233 15.80 41.32 -52.65
N PRO A 234 15.61 41.40 -53.99
CA PRO A 234 15.83 40.26 -54.87
C PRO A 234 17.32 39.90 -54.91
N ARG A 235 17.64 38.62 -54.69
CA ARG A 235 19.03 38.14 -54.67
C ARG A 235 19.58 38.05 -56.11
N PRO A 236 20.83 38.47 -56.36
CA PRO A 236 21.49 38.21 -57.64
C PRO A 236 21.60 36.71 -57.92
N THR A 237 21.03 36.24 -59.02
CA THR A 237 20.95 34.81 -59.36
C THR A 237 22.10 34.31 -60.23
N ALA A 238 22.94 35.21 -60.75
CA ALA A 238 24.07 34.90 -61.62
C ALA A 238 25.29 35.76 -61.30
N TYR A 239 26.50 35.24 -61.56
CA TYR A 239 27.75 36.00 -61.57
C TYR A 239 28.34 36.09 -62.97
N ILE A 240 29.23 37.05 -63.16
CA ILE A 240 30.03 37.19 -64.37
C ILE A 240 31.44 36.69 -64.03
N PRO A 241 31.93 35.60 -64.64
CA PRO A 241 33.29 35.11 -64.43
C PRO A 241 34.33 36.12 -64.95
N ASN A 242 35.44 36.30 -64.23
CA ASN A 242 36.52 37.26 -64.56
C ASN A 242 37.74 36.60 -65.22
N ASP A 243 37.67 35.34 -65.63
CA ASP A 243 38.81 34.61 -66.21
C ASP A 243 39.03 34.99 -67.69
N GLU A 244 40.27 35.31 -68.09
CA GLU A 244 40.64 35.79 -69.44
C GLU A 244 40.32 34.83 -70.59
N HIS A 245 39.94 33.58 -70.29
CA HIS A 245 39.57 32.55 -71.27
C HIS A 245 38.06 32.24 -71.28
N SER A 246 37.22 33.03 -70.61
CA SER A 246 35.76 32.83 -70.57
C SER A 246 34.97 34.08 -71.02
N LEU A 247 33.91 33.88 -71.82
CA LEU A 247 33.03 34.98 -72.27
C LEU A 247 32.28 35.60 -71.06
N PRO A 248 32.07 36.93 -71.03
CA PRO A 248 31.42 37.65 -69.93
C PRO A 248 29.88 37.49 -70.00
N LEU A 249 29.41 36.24 -69.98
CA LEU A 249 27.99 35.90 -69.91
C LEU A 249 27.62 35.57 -68.47
N PRO A 250 26.48 36.09 -67.95
CA PRO A 250 26.04 35.81 -66.60
C PRO A 250 25.74 34.31 -66.44
N ARG A 251 26.47 33.66 -65.53
CA ARG A 251 26.32 32.24 -65.21
C ARG A 251 25.58 32.07 -63.88
N PRO A 252 24.59 31.17 -63.81
CA PRO A 252 23.91 30.90 -62.55
C PRO A 252 24.90 30.29 -61.55
N TYR A 253 24.78 30.66 -60.27
CA TYR A 253 25.67 30.16 -59.22
C TYR A 253 25.54 28.65 -58.93
N GLY A 254 24.57 27.97 -59.54
CA GLY A 254 24.34 26.54 -59.35
C GLY A 254 23.96 26.19 -57.91
N ALA A 255 24.25 24.96 -57.48
CA ALA A 255 23.90 24.44 -56.15
C ALA A 255 24.69 25.10 -55.00
N LEU A 256 25.82 25.74 -55.29
CA LEU A 256 26.69 26.39 -54.31
C LEU A 256 26.53 27.92 -54.36
N ALA A 257 25.29 28.39 -54.35
CA ALA A 257 25.00 29.81 -54.40
C ALA A 257 25.54 30.56 -53.16
N PRO A 258 26.19 31.72 -53.34
CA PRO A 258 26.65 32.52 -52.21
C PRO A 258 25.47 32.89 -51.32
N PHE A 259 25.58 32.56 -50.04
CA PHE A 259 24.63 32.99 -49.03
C PHE A 259 25.09 34.32 -48.44
N LYS A 260 24.27 35.37 -48.55
CA LYS A 260 24.44 36.60 -47.76
C LYS A 260 23.81 36.38 -46.39
N PRO A 261 24.59 36.30 -45.29
CA PRO A 261 24.02 36.22 -43.95
C PRO A 261 23.13 37.43 -43.70
N THR A 262 21.95 37.19 -43.12
CA THR A 262 21.06 38.27 -42.71
C THR A 262 21.77 39.13 -41.67
N GLU A 263 21.72 40.45 -41.83
CA GLU A 263 22.28 41.36 -40.83
C GLU A 263 21.61 41.11 -39.47
N PRO A 264 22.38 41.08 -38.37
CA PRO A 264 21.83 40.95 -37.03
C PRO A 264 20.76 42.02 -36.79
N GLY A 265 19.51 41.61 -36.61
CA GLY A 265 18.41 42.55 -36.37
C GLY A 265 18.63 43.39 -35.10
N ALA A 266 18.06 44.59 -35.05
CA ALA A 266 18.22 45.53 -33.93
C ALA A 266 17.91 44.92 -32.54
N ASN A 267 17.05 43.90 -32.49
CA ASN A 267 16.64 43.17 -31.27
C ASN A 267 17.69 42.18 -30.73
N MET A 268 18.78 41.92 -31.47
CA MET A 268 19.84 41.01 -31.00
C MET A 268 20.65 41.55 -29.81
N ARG A 269 20.53 42.85 -29.50
CA ARG A 269 21.17 43.49 -28.32
C ARG A 269 20.67 42.94 -26.97
N HIS A 270 19.53 42.25 -26.95
CA HIS A 270 18.93 41.72 -25.73
C HIS A 270 19.22 40.24 -25.48
N PHE A 271 19.86 39.54 -26.42
CA PHE A 271 20.25 38.14 -26.23
C PHE A 271 21.64 38.05 -25.60
N ARG A 272 21.71 37.65 -24.31
CA ARG A 272 22.97 37.31 -23.64
C ARG A 272 23.27 35.82 -23.80
N LYS A 273 24.48 35.47 -24.25
CA LYS A 273 24.92 34.07 -24.33
C LYS A 273 24.93 33.46 -22.91
N PRO A 274 24.41 32.25 -22.71
CA PRO A 274 24.41 31.60 -21.40
C PRO A 274 25.86 31.32 -20.95
N VAL A 275 26.15 31.60 -19.68
CA VAL A 275 27.45 31.27 -19.05
C VAL A 275 27.45 29.78 -18.72
N VAL A 276 28.32 29.03 -19.38
CA VAL A 276 28.52 27.59 -19.10
C VAL A 276 29.22 27.47 -17.75
N LYS A 277 28.60 26.79 -16.78
CA LYS A 277 29.24 26.51 -15.50
C LYS A 277 30.30 25.41 -15.67
N PRO A 278 31.48 25.53 -15.01
CA PRO A 278 32.46 24.47 -15.03
C PRO A 278 31.90 23.21 -14.39
N ILE A 279 32.16 22.07 -15.01
CA ILE A 279 31.79 20.75 -14.50
C ILE A 279 32.82 20.40 -13.42
N GLU A 280 32.38 20.24 -12.17
CA GLU A 280 33.22 19.72 -11.10
C GLU A 280 33.44 18.22 -11.36
N VAL A 281 34.71 17.81 -11.48
CA VAL A 281 35.15 16.41 -11.58
C VAL A 281 35.77 16.01 -10.24
#